data_AF-A0A9E0RD19-F1
#
_entry.id   AF-A0A9E0RD19-F1
#
_cell.length_a   1.000
_cell.length_b   1.000
_cell.length_c   1.000
_cell.angle_alpha   90.00
_cell.angle_beta   90.00
_cell.angle_gamma   90.00
#
_symmetry.space_group_name_H-M   'P 1'
#
loop_
_entity.id
_entity.type
_entity.pdbx_description
1 polymer ?
#
loop_
_entity_poly.entity_id
_entity_poly.type
_entity_poly.pdbx_seq_one_letter_code
_entity_poly.pdbx_strand_id
1 'polypeptide(L)'
;MVSAGQATDNYSAVFFFEGNEVARQMRASEFGAFLDGYVGLSDLAETDVKAVLVDLSSDLLVRALVFFRIWFDEEGRADSSWNVPIEELAARGAKGPNMGGGAIRLVCRSQCPEPQYASELWDPDMTPGNNHFQVIRKAVNANNLKFRRVEPEEENIPVLRAGQEDAALAEETRTEADRSRVAQLIREQRLRIKTLQSVHRDMLSEVQREHRLEIKAQSNEIEDISQKYERQRLSNEQLKHRLAERNQQYLTMQEQMATGGAGKDRDDANVNAELVLLREQLDRKRRELEHRDEKFVVLEQEVYELRHREPPESSIMGHLKGQSVFLVAYHPGVGHLTLPYDDIETYFRNPIAYASERCGMNEPSYLQWLEHYENPVCQHSAESGEPCDEPLLRVSQPGDFQPGVDDRCENHQP
;
A
#
# COMPACT_ATOMS: atom_id res chain seq x y z
N MET A 1 -45.73 7.79 34.66
CA MET A 1 -45.82 6.51 33.95
C MET A 1 -46.39 6.80 32.58
N VAL A 2 -45.51 6.95 31.59
CA VAL A 2 -45.88 7.24 30.20
C VAL A 2 -45.56 5.98 29.41
N SER A 3 -46.58 5.45 28.77
CA SER A 3 -46.61 4.18 28.08
C SER A 3 -45.52 4.09 27.02
N ALA A 4 -44.83 2.96 27.03
CA ALA A 4 -43.92 2.53 25.98
C ALA A 4 -44.61 2.65 24.62
N GLY A 5 -44.16 3.63 23.83
CA GLY A 5 -44.38 3.62 22.39
C GLY A 5 -43.76 2.35 21.84
N GLN A 6 -44.63 1.53 21.26
CA GLN A 6 -44.31 0.28 20.60
C GLN A 6 -43.05 0.44 19.75
N ALA A 7 -42.07 -0.45 19.97
CA ALA A 7 -40.98 -0.66 19.05
C ALA A 7 -41.58 -0.88 17.67
N THR A 8 -41.42 0.11 16.78
CA THR A 8 -41.51 -0.15 15.36
C THR A 8 -40.42 -1.17 15.09
N ASP A 9 -40.81 -2.36 14.63
CA ASP A 9 -39.88 -3.28 13.97
C ASP A 9 -39.21 -2.46 12.86
N ASN A 10 -38.02 -1.92 13.13
CA ASN A 10 -37.35 -1.03 12.20
C ASN A 10 -36.88 -1.91 11.04
N TYR A 11 -37.63 -1.90 9.94
CA TYR A 11 -37.29 -2.48 8.65
C TYR A 11 -36.13 -1.70 8.00
N SER A 12 -35.06 -1.44 8.74
CA SER A 12 -33.88 -0.69 8.30
C SER A 12 -32.71 -1.67 8.18
N ALA A 13 -32.00 -1.60 7.05
CA ALA A 13 -30.88 -2.46 6.73
C ALA A 13 -29.70 -1.63 6.23
N VAL A 14 -28.48 -2.08 6.51
CA VAL A 14 -27.26 -1.50 5.99
C VAL A 14 -26.64 -2.48 4.99
N PHE A 15 -26.35 -1.98 3.79
CA PHE A 15 -25.66 -2.72 2.74
C PHE A 15 -24.25 -2.19 2.54
N PHE A 16 -23.26 -3.07 2.57
CA PHE A 16 -21.87 -2.75 2.26
C PHE A 16 -21.60 -3.09 0.81
N PHE A 17 -21.02 -2.12 0.10
CA PHE A 17 -20.59 -2.24 -1.29
C PHE A 17 -19.09 -2.40 -1.35
N GLU A 18 -18.66 -3.46 -2.03
CA GLU A 18 -17.27 -3.65 -2.43
C GLU A 18 -17.21 -3.52 -3.95
N GLY A 19 -16.61 -2.43 -4.41
CA GLY A 19 -16.70 -2.00 -5.80
C GLY A 19 -18.14 -1.71 -6.22
N ASN A 20 -18.81 -2.73 -6.75
CA ASN A 20 -20.10 -2.61 -7.42
C ASN A 20 -21.13 -3.67 -7.05
N GLU A 21 -20.77 -4.63 -6.21
CA GLU A 21 -21.67 -5.65 -5.69
C GLU A 21 -21.90 -5.44 -4.20
N VAL A 22 -23.04 -5.91 -3.70
CA VAL A 22 -23.34 -5.90 -2.26
C VAL A 22 -22.61 -7.08 -1.65
N ALA A 23 -21.49 -6.80 -1.00
CA ALA A 23 -20.66 -7.81 -0.35
C ALA A 23 -21.33 -8.32 0.93
N ARG A 24 -21.97 -7.43 1.71
CA ARG A 24 -22.59 -7.79 2.99
C ARG A 24 -23.85 -7.00 3.26
N GLN A 25 -24.77 -7.63 3.98
CA GLN A 25 -26.06 -7.07 4.40
C GLN A 25 -26.23 -7.32 5.89
N MET A 26 -26.64 -6.31 6.64
CA MET A 26 -26.96 -6.44 8.06
C MET A 26 -28.14 -5.55 8.44
N ARG A 27 -28.80 -5.83 9.57
CA ARG A 27 -29.87 -4.97 10.09
C ARG A 27 -29.28 -3.70 10.70
N ALA A 28 -30.04 -2.61 10.73
CA ALA A 28 -29.59 -1.37 11.36
C ALA A 28 -29.26 -1.55 12.85
N SER A 29 -30.00 -2.41 13.56
CA SER A 29 -29.71 -2.77 14.95
C SER A 29 -28.39 -3.53 15.12
N GLU A 30 -28.04 -4.39 14.15
CA GLU A 30 -26.77 -5.12 14.14
C GLU A 30 -25.61 -4.18 13.80
N PHE A 31 -25.84 -3.23 12.89
CA PHE A 31 -24.87 -2.19 12.55
C PHE A 31 -24.61 -1.25 13.73
N GLY A 32 -25.65 -0.83 14.46
CA GLY A 32 -25.47 -0.02 15.68
C GLY A 32 -24.67 -0.74 16.76
N ALA A 33 -24.93 -2.04 16.97
CA ALA A 33 -24.14 -2.86 17.89
C ALA A 33 -22.69 -3.07 17.41
N PHE A 34 -22.48 -3.10 16.10
CA PHE A 34 -21.16 -3.16 15.49
C PHE A 34 -20.35 -1.86 15.74
N LEU A 35 -20.99 -0.69 15.60
CA LEU A 35 -20.37 0.60 15.92
C LEU A 35 -20.00 0.75 17.40
N ASP A 36 -20.75 0.11 18.29
CA ASP A 36 -20.48 0.10 19.75
C ASP A 36 -19.29 -0.80 20.15
N GLY A 37 -18.58 -1.39 19.16
CA GLY A 37 -17.32 -2.10 19.36
C GLY A 37 -17.42 -3.53 19.90
N TYR A 38 -18.63 -4.11 19.93
CA TYR A 38 -18.87 -5.45 20.47
C TYR A 38 -18.45 -6.60 19.55
N VAL A 39 -18.28 -6.36 18.24
CA VAL A 39 -17.92 -7.37 17.24
C VAL A 39 -16.99 -6.74 16.21
N GLY A 40 -15.79 -7.27 16.02
CA GLY A 40 -14.89 -6.89 14.91
C GLY A 40 -15.21 -7.69 13.65
N LEU A 41 -15.22 -7.02 12.50
CA LEU A 41 -15.36 -7.65 11.19
C LEU A 41 -13.98 -7.76 10.55
N SER A 42 -13.31 -8.88 10.82
CA SER A 42 -11.96 -9.19 10.28
C SER A 42 -11.89 -9.21 8.75
N ASP A 43 -13.02 -9.38 8.07
CA ASP A 43 -13.10 -9.45 6.61
C ASP A 43 -12.98 -8.06 5.93
N LEU A 44 -13.11 -6.96 6.69
CA LEU A 44 -13.13 -5.58 6.18
C LEU A 44 -12.02 -4.71 6.78
N ALA A 45 -11.02 -5.32 7.44
CA ALA A 45 -9.92 -4.61 8.08
C ALA A 45 -9.13 -3.75 7.07
N GLU A 46 -8.76 -2.54 7.49
CA GLU A 46 -7.99 -1.54 6.72
C GLU A 46 -8.65 -1.06 5.41
N THR A 47 -9.96 -1.18 5.27
CA THR A 47 -10.65 -0.76 4.03
C THR A 47 -11.63 0.40 4.24
N ASP A 48 -11.61 1.31 3.27
CA ASP A 48 -12.62 2.35 3.11
C ASP A 48 -13.85 1.74 2.43
N VAL A 49 -14.87 1.39 3.22
CA VAL A 49 -16.05 0.72 2.69
C VAL A 49 -17.16 1.73 2.39
N LYS A 50 -17.76 1.57 1.22
CA LYS A 50 -18.96 2.31 0.82
C LYS A 50 -20.18 1.58 1.37
N ALA A 51 -20.90 2.21 2.28
CA ALA A 51 -22.11 1.66 2.86
C ALA A 51 -23.35 2.46 2.44
N VAL A 52 -24.50 1.79 2.50
CA VAL A 52 -25.80 2.38 2.20
C VAL A 52 -26.81 1.94 3.26
N LEU A 53 -27.37 2.90 3.99
CA LEU A 53 -28.54 2.66 4.84
C LEU A 53 -29.79 2.64 3.96
N VAL A 54 -30.61 1.61 4.13
CA VAL A 54 -31.86 1.38 3.41
C VAL A 54 -32.98 1.24 4.42
N ASP A 55 -33.89 2.21 4.43
CA ASP A 55 -35.15 2.11 5.15
C ASP A 55 -36.21 1.48 4.26
N LEU A 56 -36.80 0.39 4.70
CA LEU A 56 -37.85 -0.35 4.02
C LEU A 56 -39.21 -0.08 4.71
N SER A 57 -40.28 -0.15 3.92
CA SER A 57 -41.66 -0.19 4.41
C SER A 57 -42.05 -1.62 4.82
N SER A 58 -43.20 -1.77 5.49
CA SER A 58 -43.84 -3.07 5.81
C SER A 58 -43.97 -3.99 4.59
N ASP A 59 -44.07 -3.38 3.41
CA ASP A 59 -44.29 -4.05 2.12
C ASP A 59 -42.96 -4.38 1.40
N LEU A 60 -41.81 -4.29 2.09
CA LEU A 60 -40.46 -4.48 1.55
C LEU A 60 -40.07 -3.48 0.44
N LEU A 61 -40.75 -2.33 0.37
CA LEU A 61 -40.43 -1.25 -0.57
C LEU A 61 -39.45 -0.26 0.05
N VAL A 62 -38.42 0.13 -0.69
CA VAL A 62 -37.41 1.11 -0.26
C VAL A 62 -38.05 2.50 -0.13
N ARG A 63 -37.96 3.10 1.07
CA ARG A 63 -38.48 4.43 1.39
C ARG A 63 -37.37 5.49 1.45
N ALA A 64 -36.21 5.16 1.99
CA ALA A 64 -35.07 6.07 2.08
C ALA A 64 -33.73 5.35 1.83
N LEU A 65 -32.77 6.07 1.25
CA LEU A 65 -31.39 5.65 1.01
C LEU A 65 -30.42 6.73 1.46
N VAL A 66 -29.43 6.36 2.26
CA VAL A 66 -28.33 7.25 2.68
C VAL A 66 -27.00 6.60 2.31
N PHE A 67 -26.21 7.27 1.48
CA PHE A 67 -24.93 6.79 0.94
C PHE A 67 -23.77 7.37 1.74
N PHE A 68 -23.14 6.57 2.60
CA PHE A 68 -22.04 7.00 3.47
C PHE A 68 -20.80 6.11 3.30
N ARG A 69 -19.64 6.65 3.64
CA ARG A 69 -18.36 5.96 3.72
C ARG A 69 -18.03 5.79 5.19
N ILE A 70 -17.51 4.61 5.52
CA ILE A 70 -17.01 4.33 6.85
C ILE A 70 -15.68 3.60 6.69
N TRP A 71 -14.70 4.03 7.47
CA TRP A 71 -13.38 3.42 7.49
C TRP A 71 -13.30 2.41 8.63
N PHE A 72 -12.63 1.29 8.35
CA PHE A 72 -12.40 0.23 9.32
C PHE A 72 -10.91 0.13 9.67
N ASP A 73 -10.63 0.10 10.96
CA ASP A 73 -9.31 -0.10 11.54
C ASP A 73 -8.75 -1.52 11.30
N GLU A 74 -7.47 -1.74 11.65
CA GLU A 74 -6.75 -3.03 11.56
C GLU A 74 -7.47 -4.18 12.31
N GLU A 75 -8.22 -3.86 13.37
CA GLU A 75 -9.02 -4.83 14.13
C GLU A 75 -10.44 -5.06 13.53
N GLY A 76 -10.72 -4.48 12.36
CA GLY A 76 -12.03 -4.55 11.73
C GLY A 76 -13.12 -3.81 12.52
N ARG A 77 -12.74 -2.76 13.26
CA ARG A 77 -13.65 -1.87 13.99
C ARG A 77 -13.91 -0.62 13.17
N ALA A 78 -15.13 -0.10 13.22
CA ALA A 78 -15.42 1.20 12.63
C ALA A 78 -14.68 2.32 13.39
N ASP A 79 -14.22 3.33 12.66
CA ASP A 79 -13.60 4.51 13.25
C ASP A 79 -14.48 5.13 14.36
N SER A 80 -13.90 5.28 15.55
CA SER A 80 -14.54 5.92 16.71
C SER A 80 -14.92 7.39 16.47
N SER A 81 -14.33 8.04 15.46
CA SER A 81 -14.63 9.41 15.08
C SER A 81 -15.90 9.55 14.23
N TRP A 82 -16.44 8.43 13.73
CA TRP A 82 -17.63 8.41 12.88
C TRP A 82 -18.91 8.63 13.70
N ASN A 83 -19.55 9.78 13.53
CA ASN A 83 -20.72 10.19 14.32
C ASN A 83 -21.90 10.69 13.49
N VAL A 84 -22.06 10.17 12.27
CA VAL A 84 -23.11 10.62 11.36
C VAL A 84 -24.48 10.09 11.78
N PRO A 85 -25.49 10.96 12.00
CA PRO A 85 -26.85 10.54 12.33
C PRO A 85 -27.60 10.04 11.09
N ILE A 86 -27.30 8.79 10.67
CA ILE A 86 -27.83 8.21 9.43
C ILE A 86 -29.37 8.08 9.41
N GLU A 87 -30.00 7.82 10.56
CA GLU A 87 -31.47 7.69 10.68
C GLU A 87 -32.19 9.05 10.52
N GLU A 88 -31.66 10.11 11.14
CA GLU A 88 -32.21 11.46 11.00
C GLU A 88 -32.02 12.00 9.57
N LEU A 89 -30.88 11.69 8.96
CA LEU A 89 -30.61 12.02 7.57
C LEU A 89 -31.56 11.29 6.61
N ALA A 90 -31.88 10.02 6.88
CA ALA A 90 -32.87 9.27 6.10
C ALA A 90 -34.28 9.90 6.20
N ALA A 91 -34.64 10.41 7.38
CA ALA A 91 -35.90 11.12 7.58
C ALA A 91 -35.95 12.48 6.83
N ARG A 92 -34.84 13.22 6.78
CA ARG A 92 -34.75 14.58 6.20
C ARG A 92 -34.27 14.60 4.74
N GLY A 93 -33.98 13.45 4.15
CA GLY A 93 -33.41 13.33 2.80
C GLY A 93 -34.25 13.95 1.67
N ALA A 94 -33.56 14.39 0.61
CA ALA A 94 -34.20 14.98 -0.57
C ALA A 94 -35.00 13.93 -1.36
N LYS A 95 -36.00 14.33 -2.14
CA LYS A 95 -36.78 13.40 -2.97
C LYS A 95 -35.93 12.88 -4.15
N GLY A 96 -35.55 11.61 -4.09
CA GLY A 96 -34.80 10.86 -5.08
C GLY A 96 -35.67 10.10 -6.11
N PRO A 97 -35.05 9.19 -6.89
CA PRO A 97 -35.70 8.40 -7.94
C PRO A 97 -36.70 7.39 -7.36
N ASN A 98 -37.64 6.89 -8.17
CA ASN A 98 -38.61 5.90 -7.72
C ASN A 98 -38.08 4.48 -7.93
N MET A 99 -38.15 3.65 -6.88
CA MET A 99 -37.64 2.27 -6.89
C MET A 99 -38.75 1.19 -6.82
N GLY A 100 -40.02 1.57 -6.94
CA GLY A 100 -41.16 0.65 -7.01
C GLY A 100 -42.33 1.01 -6.09
N GLY A 101 -42.13 1.88 -5.10
CA GLY A 101 -43.15 2.28 -4.12
C GLY A 101 -43.46 3.78 -4.04
N GLY A 102 -42.81 4.61 -4.87
CA GLY A 102 -42.88 6.07 -4.80
C GLY A 102 -41.50 6.72 -4.82
N ALA A 103 -41.44 8.05 -4.86
CA ALA A 103 -40.16 8.77 -4.80
C ALA A 103 -39.47 8.52 -3.46
N ILE A 104 -38.31 7.84 -3.49
CA ILE A 104 -37.55 7.53 -2.27
C ILE A 104 -36.91 8.80 -1.74
N ARG A 105 -36.56 8.84 -0.45
CA ARG A 105 -35.66 9.87 0.08
C ARG A 105 -34.21 9.47 -0.19
N LEU A 106 -33.42 10.37 -0.74
CA LEU A 106 -32.04 10.13 -1.13
C LEU A 106 -31.14 11.16 -0.49
N VAL A 107 -30.08 10.69 0.17
CA VAL A 107 -28.98 11.50 0.69
C VAL A 107 -27.68 10.99 0.08
N CYS A 108 -27.03 11.86 -0.69
CA CYS A 108 -25.72 11.63 -1.31
C CYS A 108 -24.86 12.88 -1.11
N ARG A 109 -23.55 12.80 -1.37
CA ARG A 109 -22.63 13.95 -1.30
C ARG A 109 -23.16 15.19 -2.04
N SER A 110 -23.72 15.02 -3.23
CA SER A 110 -24.32 16.09 -4.05
C SER A 110 -25.69 16.60 -3.58
N GLN A 111 -26.35 15.91 -2.64
CA GLN A 111 -27.70 16.19 -2.12
C GLN A 111 -27.76 16.05 -0.58
N CYS A 112 -26.79 16.65 0.12
CA CYS A 112 -26.77 16.68 1.58
C CYS A 112 -27.72 17.77 2.12
N PRO A 113 -28.65 17.45 3.04
CA PRO A 113 -29.41 18.46 3.78
C PRO A 113 -28.54 19.35 4.67
N GLU A 114 -27.41 18.81 5.14
CA GLU A 114 -26.43 19.50 5.98
C GLU A 114 -25.02 19.26 5.44
N PRO A 115 -24.26 20.31 5.07
CA PRO A 115 -22.98 20.19 4.39
C PRO A 115 -21.82 19.72 5.29
N GLN A 116 -22.01 19.69 6.61
CA GLN A 116 -20.98 19.26 7.57
C GLN A 116 -20.61 17.78 7.38
N TYR A 117 -21.59 16.94 7.04
CA TYR A 117 -21.41 15.50 6.82
C TYR A 117 -21.08 15.14 5.36
N ALA A 118 -20.88 16.13 4.47
CA ALA A 118 -20.72 15.88 3.04
C ALA A 118 -19.40 15.19 2.67
N SER A 119 -18.37 15.29 3.51
CA SER A 119 -17.08 14.59 3.33
C SER A 119 -17.19 13.08 3.50
N GLU A 120 -18.11 12.64 4.35
CA GLU A 120 -18.31 11.23 4.68
C GLU A 120 -19.39 10.58 3.82
N LEU A 121 -20.08 11.36 3.00
CA LEU A 121 -21.08 10.87 2.05
C LEU A 121 -20.43 10.63 0.68
N TRP A 122 -20.99 9.69 -0.10
CA TRP A 122 -20.56 9.44 -1.48
C TRP A 122 -21.72 9.58 -2.46
N ASP A 123 -21.38 9.75 -3.74
CA ASP A 123 -22.37 9.88 -4.82
C ASP A 123 -22.52 8.54 -5.55
N PRO A 124 -23.75 8.01 -5.70
CA PRO A 124 -23.98 6.74 -6.38
C PRO A 124 -23.88 6.88 -7.91
N ASP A 125 -23.25 5.89 -8.53
CA ASP A 125 -23.21 5.79 -9.99
C ASP A 125 -24.54 5.32 -10.58
N MET A 126 -25.01 6.08 -11.57
CA MET A 126 -26.24 5.88 -12.33
C MET A 126 -25.94 5.59 -13.82
N THR A 127 -24.80 4.98 -14.12
CA THR A 127 -24.42 4.67 -15.50
C THR A 127 -25.24 3.48 -16.03
N PRO A 128 -25.78 3.53 -17.26
CA PRO A 128 -26.54 2.43 -17.82
C PRO A 128 -25.62 1.22 -18.03
N GLY A 129 -25.94 0.09 -17.39
CA GLY A 129 -25.10 -1.11 -17.34
C GLY A 129 -24.51 -1.34 -15.95
N ASN A 130 -24.36 -0.27 -15.15
CA ASN A 130 -23.91 -0.39 -13.79
C ASN A 130 -24.64 0.52 -12.79
N ASN A 131 -25.73 0.03 -12.23
CA ASN A 131 -26.66 0.83 -11.43
C ASN A 131 -26.75 0.30 -10.00
N HIS A 132 -26.14 1.00 -9.04
CA HIS A 132 -26.20 0.65 -7.61
C HIS A 132 -27.65 0.50 -7.12
N PHE A 133 -28.59 1.27 -7.65
CA PHE A 133 -30.00 1.17 -7.28
C PHE A 133 -30.62 -0.17 -7.71
N GLN A 134 -30.22 -0.71 -8.87
CA GLN A 134 -30.70 -2.03 -9.31
C GLN A 134 -30.12 -3.15 -8.45
N VAL A 135 -28.86 -3.03 -8.02
CA VAL A 135 -28.22 -3.98 -7.10
C VAL A 135 -28.94 -3.97 -5.75
N ILE A 136 -29.23 -2.79 -5.19
CA ILE A 136 -30.03 -2.65 -3.95
C ILE A 136 -31.40 -3.30 -4.12
N ARG A 137 -32.10 -3.04 -5.23
CA ARG A 137 -33.42 -3.65 -5.47
C ARG A 137 -33.35 -5.18 -5.54
N LYS A 138 -32.32 -5.72 -6.20
CA LYS A 138 -32.09 -7.17 -6.28
C LYS A 138 -31.78 -7.75 -4.89
N ALA A 139 -31.01 -7.05 -4.08
CA ALA A 139 -30.68 -7.45 -2.70
C ALA A 139 -31.92 -7.45 -1.79
N VAL A 140 -32.76 -6.40 -1.86
CA VAL A 140 -34.01 -6.31 -1.10
C VAL A 140 -34.99 -7.42 -1.52
N ASN A 141 -35.11 -7.70 -2.82
CA ASN A 141 -35.95 -8.79 -3.33
C ASN A 141 -35.44 -10.17 -2.93
N ALA A 142 -34.11 -10.36 -2.82
CA ALA A 142 -33.52 -11.61 -2.35
C ALA A 142 -33.83 -11.87 -0.87
N ASN A 143 -34.18 -10.83 -0.10
CA ASN A 143 -34.63 -10.89 1.30
C ASN A 143 -33.78 -11.82 2.19
N ASN A 144 -32.44 -11.74 2.05
CA ASN A 144 -31.51 -12.53 2.86
C ASN A 144 -31.63 -12.23 4.37
N LEU A 145 -32.12 -11.04 4.71
CA LEU A 145 -32.35 -10.60 6.10
C LEU A 145 -33.67 -11.13 6.71
N LYS A 146 -34.44 -11.93 5.95
CA LYS A 146 -35.72 -12.55 6.36
C LYS A 146 -36.67 -11.56 7.02
N PHE A 147 -36.81 -10.36 6.47
CA PHE A 147 -37.87 -9.45 6.92
C PHE A 147 -39.23 -10.10 6.68
N ARG A 148 -40.11 -10.05 7.68
CA ARG A 148 -41.46 -10.61 7.60
C ARG A 148 -42.25 -9.78 6.59
N ARG A 149 -42.39 -10.31 5.38
CA ARG A 149 -43.28 -9.76 4.35
C ARG A 149 -44.70 -9.90 4.88
N VAL A 150 -45.32 -8.77 5.23
CA VAL A 150 -46.77 -8.73 5.35
C VAL A 150 -47.27 -8.64 3.92
N GLU A 151 -47.78 -9.75 3.39
CA GLU A 151 -48.54 -9.69 2.14
C GLU A 151 -49.79 -8.86 2.43
N PRO A 152 -50.11 -7.85 1.61
CA PRO A 152 -51.37 -7.15 1.77
C PRO A 152 -52.49 -8.18 1.64
N GLU A 153 -53.36 -8.28 2.63
CA GLU A 153 -54.61 -9.02 2.47
C GLU A 153 -55.32 -8.44 1.25
N GLU A 154 -55.60 -9.31 0.27
CA GLU A 154 -56.49 -9.00 -0.83
C GLU A 154 -57.87 -8.69 -0.23
N GLU A 155 -58.15 -7.42 0.04
CA GLU A 155 -59.52 -6.97 0.15
C GLU A 155 -60.17 -7.22 -1.23
N ASN A 156 -60.90 -8.33 -1.29
CA ASN A 156 -61.76 -8.73 -2.38
C ASN A 156 -62.69 -7.57 -2.73
N ILE A 157 -62.32 -6.77 -3.73
CA ILE A 157 -63.22 -5.79 -4.33
C ILE A 157 -64.32 -6.59 -5.04
N PRO A 158 -65.60 -6.48 -4.63
CA PRO A 158 -66.68 -7.21 -5.25
C PRO A 158 -66.83 -6.79 -6.73
N VAL A 159 -66.82 -7.78 -7.62
CA VAL A 159 -67.02 -7.58 -9.05
C VAL A 159 -68.42 -7.03 -9.33
N LEU A 160 -68.52 -5.79 -9.81
CA LEU A 160 -69.73 -5.25 -10.43
C LEU A 160 -69.44 -4.72 -11.84
N ARG A 161 -70.10 -5.40 -12.78
CA ARG A 161 -70.27 -5.25 -14.23
C ARG A 161 -69.84 -3.93 -14.92
N ALA A 162 -69.20 -4.14 -16.07
CA ALA A 162 -68.81 -3.16 -17.09
C ALA A 162 -69.89 -2.11 -17.45
N GLY A 163 -69.45 -0.85 -17.53
CA GLY A 163 -70.24 0.26 -18.06
C GLY A 163 -69.42 1.52 -18.30
N GLN A 164 -68.76 1.60 -19.47
CA GLN A 164 -68.51 2.79 -20.32
C GLN A 164 -68.06 4.17 -19.75
N GLU A 165 -67.66 4.31 -18.49
CA GLU A 165 -67.14 5.58 -17.92
C GLU A 165 -65.62 5.56 -17.63
N ASP A 166 -64.95 4.40 -17.76
CA ASP A 166 -63.54 4.22 -17.39
C ASP A 166 -62.51 4.79 -18.39
N ALA A 167 -62.93 5.30 -19.55
CA ALA A 167 -61.98 5.78 -20.56
C ALA A 167 -61.39 7.16 -20.22
N ALA A 168 -62.19 8.10 -19.71
CA ALA A 168 -61.76 9.49 -19.49
C ALA A 168 -60.93 9.67 -18.21
N LEU A 169 -61.32 9.02 -17.10
CA LEU A 169 -60.56 9.02 -15.84
C LEU A 169 -59.24 8.22 -15.95
N ALA A 170 -59.21 7.18 -16.79
CA ALA A 170 -57.97 6.47 -17.11
C ALA A 170 -57.03 7.30 -18.01
N GLU A 171 -57.55 8.18 -18.87
CA GLU A 171 -56.74 9.04 -19.74
C GLU A 171 -56.09 10.20 -18.96
N GLU A 172 -56.83 10.85 -18.05
CA GLU A 172 -56.29 11.89 -17.16
C GLU A 172 -55.22 11.34 -16.21
N THR A 173 -55.49 10.20 -15.55
CA THR A 173 -54.50 9.54 -14.68
C THR A 173 -53.27 9.02 -15.45
N ARG A 174 -53.41 8.62 -16.72
CA ARG A 174 -52.28 8.28 -17.61
C ARG A 174 -51.44 9.50 -17.94
N THR A 175 -52.05 10.64 -18.28
CA THR A 175 -51.28 11.86 -18.58
C THR A 175 -50.58 12.44 -17.34
N GLU A 176 -51.18 12.34 -16.15
CA GLU A 176 -50.52 12.71 -14.89
C GLU A 176 -49.38 11.74 -14.55
N ALA A 177 -49.58 10.43 -14.75
CA ALA A 177 -48.51 9.44 -14.61
C ALA A 177 -47.36 9.71 -15.59
N ASP A 178 -47.65 10.07 -16.85
CA ASP A 178 -46.64 10.39 -17.85
C ASP A 178 -45.90 11.69 -17.54
N ARG A 179 -46.59 12.73 -17.07
CA ARG A 179 -45.95 13.96 -16.55
C ARG A 179 -45.05 13.67 -15.35
N SER A 180 -45.48 12.78 -14.45
CA SER A 180 -44.67 12.37 -13.30
C SER A 180 -43.42 11.59 -13.70
N ARG A 181 -43.51 10.72 -14.71
CA ARG A 181 -42.39 9.96 -15.30
C ARG A 181 -41.40 10.89 -16.00
N VAL A 182 -41.89 11.83 -16.81
CA VAL A 182 -41.02 12.83 -17.47
C VAL A 182 -40.32 13.71 -16.43
N ALA A 183 -41.04 14.15 -15.38
CA ALA A 183 -40.44 14.90 -14.29
C ALA A 183 -39.42 14.08 -13.48
N GLN A 184 -39.57 12.75 -13.38
CA GLN A 184 -38.58 11.85 -12.79
C GLN A 184 -37.32 11.74 -13.67
N LEU A 185 -37.48 11.48 -14.96
CA LEU A 185 -36.36 11.42 -15.91
C LEU A 185 -35.57 12.73 -15.95
N ILE A 186 -36.24 13.88 -15.95
CA ILE A 186 -35.58 15.19 -15.90
C ILE A 186 -34.79 15.36 -14.60
N ARG A 187 -35.30 14.85 -13.46
CA ARG A 187 -34.57 14.90 -12.19
C ARG A 187 -33.37 13.98 -12.18
N GLU A 188 -33.50 12.75 -12.66
CA GLU A 188 -32.39 11.80 -12.82
C GLU A 188 -31.29 12.40 -13.71
N GLN A 189 -31.67 12.97 -14.85
CA GLN A 189 -30.72 13.65 -15.73
C GLN A 189 -30.06 14.86 -15.07
N ARG A 190 -30.79 15.66 -14.28
CA ARG A 190 -30.20 16.78 -13.52
C ARG A 190 -29.19 16.31 -12.48
N LEU A 191 -29.47 15.22 -11.78
CA LEU A 191 -28.53 14.64 -10.82
C LEU A 191 -27.28 14.13 -11.53
N ARG A 192 -27.45 13.42 -12.64
CA ARG A 192 -26.33 12.96 -13.49
C ARG A 192 -25.47 14.11 -14.00
N ILE A 193 -26.07 15.21 -14.45
CA ILE A 193 -25.31 16.38 -14.91
C ILE A 193 -24.53 16.98 -13.74
N LYS A 194 -25.11 17.08 -12.55
CA LYS A 194 -24.42 17.62 -11.37
C LYS A 194 -23.26 16.75 -10.91
N THR A 195 -23.43 15.43 -10.86
CA THR A 195 -22.34 14.53 -10.48
C THR A 195 -21.21 14.57 -11.51
N LEU A 196 -21.54 14.53 -12.81
CA LEU A 196 -20.54 14.70 -13.88
C LEU A 196 -19.82 16.05 -13.81
N GLN A 197 -20.53 17.14 -13.50
CA GLN A 197 -19.93 18.46 -13.32
C GLN A 197 -19.05 18.56 -12.07
N SER A 198 -19.33 17.77 -11.02
CA SER A 198 -18.46 17.70 -9.84
C SER A 198 -17.18 16.95 -10.17
N VAL A 199 -17.31 15.75 -10.76
CA VAL A 199 -16.16 14.94 -11.20
C VAL A 199 -15.28 15.72 -12.17
N HIS A 200 -15.87 16.44 -13.12
CA HIS A 200 -15.10 17.26 -14.06
C HIS A 200 -14.33 18.40 -13.36
N ARG A 201 -14.93 19.03 -12.34
CA ARG A 201 -14.24 20.06 -11.55
C ARG A 201 -13.07 19.48 -10.76
N ASP A 202 -13.25 18.32 -10.16
CA ASP A 202 -12.20 17.62 -9.41
C ASP A 202 -11.03 17.25 -10.34
N MET A 203 -11.32 16.63 -11.50
CA MET A 203 -10.31 16.29 -12.52
C MET A 203 -9.56 17.54 -13.04
N LEU A 204 -10.26 18.65 -13.28
CA LEU A 204 -9.61 19.90 -13.71
C LEU A 204 -8.67 20.44 -12.61
N SER A 205 -9.07 20.32 -11.34
CA SER A 205 -8.24 20.77 -10.23
C SER A 205 -6.98 19.92 -10.06
N GLU A 206 -7.08 18.61 -10.29
CA GLU A 206 -5.95 17.68 -10.27
C GLU A 206 -4.96 17.97 -11.39
N VAL A 207 -5.45 18.09 -12.63
CA VAL A 207 -4.60 18.43 -13.80
C VAL A 207 -3.92 19.78 -13.62
N GLN A 208 -4.62 20.79 -13.07
CA GLN A 208 -4.01 22.08 -12.76
C GLN A 208 -2.92 21.98 -11.69
N ARG A 209 -3.09 21.10 -10.69
CA ARG A 209 -2.09 20.87 -9.66
C ARG A 209 -0.85 20.21 -10.24
N GLU A 210 -1.02 19.17 -11.07
CA GLU A 210 0.08 18.49 -11.75
C GLU A 210 0.86 19.46 -12.64
N HIS A 211 0.16 20.23 -13.48
CA HIS A 211 0.81 21.20 -14.34
C HIS A 211 1.61 22.27 -13.57
N ARG A 212 1.10 22.71 -12.41
CA ARG A 212 1.84 23.63 -11.53
C ARG A 212 3.11 23.00 -10.95
N LEU A 213 3.08 21.70 -10.65
CA LEU A 213 4.26 20.98 -10.16
C LEU A 213 5.29 20.81 -11.28
N GLU A 214 4.85 20.45 -12.49
CA GLU A 214 5.71 20.33 -13.67
C GLU A 214 6.40 21.65 -14.00
N ILE A 215 5.67 22.78 -14.02
CA ILE A 215 6.24 24.11 -14.28
C ILE A 215 7.31 24.46 -13.23
N LYS A 216 7.05 24.15 -11.95
CA LYS A 216 8.03 24.41 -10.88
C LYS A 216 9.28 23.55 -11.05
N ALA A 217 9.12 22.27 -11.37
CA ALA A 217 10.24 21.37 -11.62
C ALA A 217 11.10 21.88 -12.80
N GLN A 218 10.47 22.23 -13.92
CA GLN A 218 11.16 22.79 -15.09
C GLN A 218 11.86 24.12 -14.77
N SER A 219 11.22 24.99 -13.96
CA SER A 219 11.83 26.26 -13.54
C SER A 219 13.09 26.02 -12.71
N ASN A 220 13.04 25.08 -11.77
CA ASN A 220 14.20 24.70 -10.95
C ASN A 220 15.33 24.10 -11.81
N GLU A 221 15.01 23.25 -12.79
CA GLU A 221 16.00 22.71 -13.72
C GLU A 221 16.70 23.80 -14.53
N ILE A 222 15.96 24.81 -15.00
CA ILE A 222 16.52 25.96 -15.72
C ILE A 222 17.44 26.77 -14.78
N GLU A 223 17.02 27.02 -13.54
CA GLU A 223 17.85 27.71 -12.55
C GLU A 223 19.16 26.93 -12.26
N ASP A 224 19.09 25.62 -12.05
CA ASP A 224 20.27 24.78 -11.84
C ASP A 224 21.23 24.80 -13.03
N ILE A 225 20.69 24.70 -14.26
CA ILE A 225 21.50 24.78 -15.48
C ILE A 225 22.15 26.16 -15.61
N SER A 226 21.42 27.23 -15.31
CA SER A 226 21.95 28.60 -15.36
C SER A 226 23.12 28.78 -14.38
N GLN A 227 22.99 28.28 -13.14
CA GLN A 227 24.05 28.33 -12.15
C GLN A 227 25.27 27.49 -12.57
N LYS A 228 25.05 26.30 -13.12
CA LYS A 228 26.14 25.46 -13.66
C LYS A 228 26.87 26.18 -14.79
N TYR A 229 26.15 26.83 -15.69
CA TYR A 229 26.71 27.60 -16.78
C TYR A 229 27.55 28.78 -16.28
N GLU A 230 27.04 29.55 -15.31
CA GLU A 230 27.80 30.66 -14.72
C GLU A 230 29.08 30.20 -14.04
N ARG A 231 29.03 29.10 -13.26
CA ARG A 231 30.23 28.51 -12.64
C ARG A 231 31.25 28.08 -13.68
N GLN A 232 30.81 27.41 -14.75
CA GLN A 232 31.69 26.99 -15.84
C GLN A 232 32.29 28.20 -16.57
N ARG A 233 31.51 29.25 -16.80
CA ARG A 233 31.99 30.48 -17.44
C ARG A 233 33.07 31.15 -16.59
N LEU A 234 32.84 31.33 -15.29
CA LEU A 234 33.83 31.90 -14.36
C LEU A 234 35.10 31.06 -14.30
N SER A 235 34.98 29.73 -14.24
CA SER A 235 36.13 28.81 -14.29
C SER A 235 36.91 28.94 -15.60
N ASN A 236 36.21 29.05 -16.75
CA ASN A 236 36.84 29.23 -18.04
C ASN A 236 37.58 30.57 -18.15
N GLU A 237 37.00 31.65 -17.63
CA GLU A 237 37.63 32.97 -17.55
C GLU A 237 38.88 32.92 -16.66
N GLN A 238 38.81 32.29 -15.48
CA GLN A 238 39.97 32.10 -14.60
C GLN A 238 41.09 31.29 -15.28
N LEU A 239 40.75 30.21 -16.00
CA LEU A 239 41.74 29.41 -16.73
C LEU A 239 42.40 30.22 -17.86
N LYS A 240 41.64 31.05 -18.58
CA LYS A 240 42.19 31.96 -19.59
C LYS A 240 43.16 32.96 -18.98
N HIS A 241 42.84 33.54 -17.82
CA HIS A 241 43.75 34.42 -17.10
C HIS A 241 45.03 33.70 -16.67
N ARG A 242 44.93 32.51 -16.06
CA ARG A 242 46.12 31.72 -15.69
C ARG A 242 46.97 31.33 -16.90
N LEU A 243 46.35 31.00 -18.03
CA LEU A 243 47.08 30.71 -19.27
C LEU A 243 47.80 31.95 -19.80
N ALA A 244 47.17 33.14 -19.73
CA ALA A 244 47.80 34.39 -20.10
C ALA A 244 48.99 34.74 -19.19
N GLU A 245 48.84 34.60 -17.87
CA GLU A 245 49.92 34.79 -16.90
C GLU A 245 51.07 33.80 -17.15
N ARG A 246 50.76 32.51 -17.35
CA ARG A 246 51.77 31.49 -17.67
C ARG A 246 52.51 31.83 -18.96
N ASN A 247 51.79 32.26 -20.00
CA ASN A 247 52.41 32.65 -21.27
C ASN A 247 53.34 33.86 -21.10
N GLN A 248 52.97 34.85 -20.29
CA GLN A 248 53.85 35.97 -19.95
C GLN A 248 55.09 35.49 -19.20
N GLN A 249 54.92 34.61 -18.20
CA GLN A 249 56.05 34.02 -17.47
C GLN A 249 57.01 33.27 -18.40
N TYR A 250 56.48 32.46 -19.34
CA TYR A 250 57.31 31.78 -20.34
C TYR A 250 58.10 32.75 -21.22
N LEU A 251 57.48 33.84 -21.68
CA LEU A 251 58.18 34.87 -22.46
C LEU A 251 59.30 35.53 -21.63
N THR A 252 59.01 35.93 -20.38
CA THR A 252 60.03 36.53 -19.51
C THR A 252 61.18 35.57 -19.18
N MET A 253 60.88 34.29 -18.97
CA MET A 253 61.90 33.25 -18.74
C MET A 253 62.75 33.02 -19.99
N GLN A 254 62.15 33.05 -21.18
CA GLN A 254 62.87 32.94 -22.45
C GLN A 254 63.84 34.12 -22.66
N GLU A 255 63.44 35.34 -22.32
CA GLU A 255 64.30 36.52 -22.35
C GLU A 255 65.45 36.45 -21.33
N GLN A 256 65.20 35.91 -20.14
CA GLN A 256 66.23 35.70 -19.12
C GLN A 256 67.22 34.60 -19.49
N MET A 257 66.75 33.49 -20.06
CA MET A 257 67.62 32.43 -20.59
C MET A 257 68.47 32.90 -21.78
N ALA A 258 67.98 33.86 -22.57
CA ALA A 258 68.79 34.49 -23.62
C ALA A 258 69.89 35.41 -23.07
N THR A 259 69.81 35.83 -21.80
CA THR A 259 70.73 36.80 -21.17
C THR A 259 71.66 36.19 -20.10
N GLY A 260 71.35 35.00 -19.55
CA GLY A 260 72.16 34.26 -18.56
C GLY A 260 73.16 33.25 -19.17
N GLY A 261 74.38 33.17 -18.62
CA GLY A 261 75.52 32.42 -19.17
C GLY A 261 75.58 30.92 -18.80
N ALA A 262 75.85 30.09 -19.81
CA ALA A 262 75.64 28.64 -19.92
C ALA A 262 76.40 27.65 -18.98
N GLY A 263 76.96 28.08 -17.84
CA GLY A 263 77.84 27.24 -17.00
C GLY A 263 77.18 26.62 -15.77
N LYS A 264 76.79 27.45 -14.79
CA LYS A 264 76.09 27.03 -13.55
C LYS A 264 74.59 26.83 -13.75
N ASP A 265 74.02 27.59 -14.68
CA ASP A 265 72.59 27.51 -15.02
C ASP A 265 72.19 26.15 -15.61
N ARG A 266 73.12 25.35 -16.16
CA ARG A 266 72.78 24.03 -16.72
C ARG A 266 72.47 22.99 -15.65
N ASP A 267 73.26 22.94 -14.58
CA ASP A 267 73.03 22.00 -13.50
C ASP A 267 71.82 22.44 -12.66
N ASP A 268 71.68 23.74 -12.39
CA ASP A 268 70.50 24.30 -11.73
C ASP A 268 69.24 24.17 -12.61
N ALA A 269 69.33 24.31 -13.94
CA ALA A 269 68.21 24.07 -14.84
C ALA A 269 67.83 22.60 -14.92
N ASN A 270 68.78 21.66 -14.88
CA ASN A 270 68.49 20.24 -14.84
C ASN A 270 67.83 19.84 -13.52
N VAL A 271 68.35 20.30 -12.38
CA VAL A 271 67.74 20.06 -11.06
C VAL A 271 66.34 20.69 -10.99
N ASN A 272 66.17 21.91 -11.48
CA ASN A 272 64.85 22.55 -11.54
C ASN A 272 63.89 21.82 -12.49
N ALA A 273 64.36 21.32 -13.64
CA ALA A 273 63.54 20.54 -14.56
C ALA A 273 63.09 19.21 -13.92
N GLU A 274 63.99 18.50 -13.23
CA GLU A 274 63.65 17.29 -12.49
C GLU A 274 62.67 17.56 -11.35
N LEU A 275 62.86 18.64 -10.58
CA LEU A 275 61.93 19.05 -9.52
C LEU A 275 60.55 19.42 -10.07
N VAL A 276 60.47 20.10 -11.21
CA VAL A 276 59.21 20.42 -11.87
C VAL A 276 58.50 19.15 -12.37
N LEU A 277 59.24 18.22 -12.98
CA LEU A 277 58.68 16.94 -13.44
C LEU A 277 58.19 16.09 -12.26
N LEU A 278 58.95 16.00 -11.18
CA LEU A 278 58.56 15.30 -9.96
C LEU A 278 57.34 15.95 -9.30
N ARG A 279 57.27 17.29 -9.30
CA ARG A 279 56.12 18.03 -8.79
C ARG A 279 54.88 17.79 -9.64
N GLU A 280 55.00 17.79 -10.97
CA GLU A 280 53.90 17.42 -11.85
C GLU A 280 53.44 15.98 -11.64
N GLN A 281 54.37 15.03 -11.44
CA GLN A 281 54.04 13.65 -11.13
C GLN A 281 53.32 13.53 -9.78
N LEU A 282 53.77 14.24 -8.76
CA LEU A 282 53.10 14.30 -7.45
C LEU A 282 51.71 14.92 -7.57
N ASP A 283 51.56 16.01 -8.32
CA ASP A 283 50.25 16.63 -8.52
C ASP A 283 49.29 15.73 -9.32
N ARG A 284 49.79 14.98 -10.31
CA ARG A 284 48.99 13.94 -11.00
C ARG A 284 48.55 12.85 -10.04
N LYS A 285 49.46 12.35 -9.21
CA LYS A 285 49.14 11.33 -8.20
C LYS A 285 48.19 11.82 -7.13
N ARG A 286 48.31 13.07 -6.70
CA ARG A 286 47.36 13.70 -5.76
C ARG A 286 45.96 13.79 -6.36
N ARG A 287 45.82 14.25 -7.61
CA ARG A 287 44.51 14.27 -8.29
C ARG A 287 43.92 12.87 -8.48
N GLU A 288 44.75 11.87 -8.79
CA GLU A 288 44.30 10.47 -8.86
C GLU A 288 43.82 9.95 -7.50
N LEU A 289 44.49 10.32 -6.41
CA LEU A 289 44.06 9.95 -5.06
C LEU A 289 42.77 10.68 -4.67
N GLU A 290 42.68 11.99 -4.89
CA GLU A 290 41.47 12.78 -4.63
C GLU A 290 40.25 12.20 -5.37
N HIS A 291 40.39 11.87 -6.67
CA HIS A 291 39.32 11.23 -7.44
C HIS A 291 38.94 9.83 -6.94
N ARG A 292 39.91 9.09 -6.38
CA ARG A 292 39.63 7.78 -5.76
C ARG A 292 38.91 7.96 -4.44
N ASP A 293 39.32 8.90 -3.61
CA ASP A 293 38.70 9.19 -2.32
C ASP A 293 37.27 9.69 -2.51
N GLU A 294 37.01 10.58 -3.49
CA GLU A 294 35.66 10.99 -3.88
C GLU A 294 34.78 9.79 -4.26
N LYS A 295 35.32 8.86 -5.06
CA LYS A 295 34.61 7.62 -5.42
C LYS A 295 34.37 6.71 -4.22
N PHE A 296 35.34 6.60 -3.30
CA PHE A 296 35.17 5.81 -2.09
C PHE A 296 34.04 6.36 -1.23
N VAL A 297 33.98 7.68 -1.03
CA VAL A 297 32.89 8.30 -0.25
C VAL A 297 31.53 8.05 -0.91
N VAL A 298 31.42 8.17 -2.23
CA VAL A 298 30.17 7.87 -2.96
C VAL A 298 29.77 6.40 -2.79
N LEU A 299 30.70 5.47 -2.96
CA LEU A 299 30.41 4.04 -2.80
C LEU A 299 30.05 3.68 -1.34
N GLU A 300 30.70 4.29 -0.36
CA GLU A 300 30.36 4.10 1.06
C GLU A 300 28.95 4.61 1.36
N GLN A 301 28.55 5.75 0.77
CA GLN A 301 27.19 6.27 0.86
C GLN A 301 26.18 5.32 0.20
N GLU A 302 26.46 4.83 -1.01
CA GLU A 302 25.58 3.86 -1.70
C GLU A 302 25.43 2.56 -0.90
N VAL A 303 26.52 2.02 -0.33
CA VAL A 303 26.46 0.83 0.53
C VAL A 303 25.65 1.11 1.79
N TYR A 304 25.81 2.28 2.40
CA TYR A 304 25.03 2.68 3.56
C TYR A 304 23.54 2.77 3.20
N GLU A 305 23.19 3.43 2.10
CA GLU A 305 21.82 3.55 1.61
C GLU A 305 21.21 2.19 1.28
N LEU A 306 21.93 1.31 0.60
CA LEU A 306 21.45 -0.03 0.25
C LEU A 306 21.22 -0.91 1.48
N ARG A 307 22.08 -0.81 2.51
CA ARG A 307 21.91 -1.57 3.76
C ARG A 307 20.75 -1.08 4.61
N HIS A 308 20.48 0.23 4.59
CA HIS A 308 19.39 0.83 5.38
C HIS A 308 18.13 1.07 4.56
N ARG A 309 18.10 0.58 3.31
CA ARG A 309 16.93 0.69 2.47
C ARG A 309 15.80 -0.11 3.08
N GLU A 310 14.75 0.58 3.50
CA GLU A 310 13.56 -0.08 3.98
C GLU A 310 12.94 -0.90 2.84
N PRO A 311 12.46 -2.13 3.14
CA PRO A 311 11.73 -2.90 2.15
C PRO A 311 10.51 -2.07 1.69
N PRO A 312 10.11 -2.17 0.41
CA PRO A 312 8.90 -1.51 -0.05
C PRO A 312 7.71 -1.96 0.81
N GLU A 313 6.85 -1.02 1.21
CA GLU A 313 5.72 -1.26 2.14
C GLU A 313 4.76 -2.37 1.67
N SER A 314 4.71 -2.64 0.37
CA SER A 314 3.91 -3.73 -0.23
C SER A 314 4.54 -5.12 -0.13
N SER A 315 5.74 -5.23 0.44
CA SER A 315 6.43 -6.51 0.63
C SER A 315 6.01 -7.14 1.96
N ILE A 316 5.89 -8.47 1.97
CA ILE A 316 5.63 -9.28 3.18
C ILE A 316 6.63 -8.93 4.30
N MET A 317 7.88 -8.60 3.95
CA MET A 317 8.88 -8.16 4.93
C MET A 317 8.54 -6.83 5.62
N GLY A 318 7.92 -5.89 4.90
CA GLY A 318 7.43 -4.63 5.47
C GLY A 318 6.34 -4.86 6.52
N HIS A 319 5.37 -5.72 6.18
CA HIS A 319 4.31 -6.12 7.13
C HIS A 319 4.86 -6.87 8.34
N LEU A 320 5.84 -7.78 8.16
CA LEU A 320 6.49 -8.51 9.26
C LEU A 320 7.19 -7.56 10.24
N LYS A 321 7.86 -6.51 9.75
CA LYS A 321 8.50 -5.48 10.58
C LYS A 321 7.47 -4.63 11.33
N GLY A 322 6.37 -4.25 10.68
CA GLY A 322 5.31 -3.42 11.27
C GLY A 322 4.50 -4.13 12.36
N GLN A 323 4.16 -5.40 12.14
CA GLN A 323 3.31 -6.18 13.06
C GLN A 323 4.10 -6.94 14.15
N SER A 324 5.42 -6.72 14.26
CA SER A 324 6.30 -7.39 15.24
C SER A 324 6.18 -8.92 15.24
N VAL A 325 6.05 -9.52 14.06
CA VAL A 325 5.87 -10.97 13.92
C VAL A 325 7.19 -11.70 14.15
N PHE A 326 7.18 -12.71 15.02
CA PHE A 326 8.34 -13.57 15.26
C PHE A 326 8.27 -14.84 14.40
N LEU A 327 9.28 -15.06 13.56
CA LEU A 327 9.45 -16.35 12.90
C LEU A 327 10.17 -17.32 13.84
N VAL A 328 9.65 -18.54 13.94
CA VAL A 328 10.27 -19.61 14.73
C VAL A 328 10.68 -20.73 13.79
N ALA A 329 11.98 -21.04 13.77
CA ALA A 329 12.55 -22.18 13.07
C ALA A 329 12.91 -23.29 14.07
N TYR A 330 12.88 -24.54 13.62
CA TYR A 330 13.32 -25.68 14.42
C TYR A 330 14.58 -26.30 13.81
N HIS A 331 15.63 -26.41 14.63
CA HIS A 331 16.89 -27.05 14.25
C HIS A 331 17.31 -28.08 15.30
N PRO A 332 17.74 -29.29 14.90
CA PRO A 332 18.32 -30.25 15.82
C PRO A 332 19.48 -29.64 16.63
N GLY A 333 19.55 -29.91 17.94
CA GLY A 333 20.63 -29.38 18.79
C GLY A 333 20.43 -27.94 19.28
N VAL A 334 19.75 -27.08 18.52
CA VAL A 334 19.38 -25.71 18.95
C VAL A 334 17.96 -25.65 19.53
N GLY A 335 17.03 -26.46 19.01
CA GLY A 335 15.62 -26.44 19.40
C GLY A 335 14.82 -25.35 18.67
N HIS A 336 14.01 -24.59 19.41
CA HIS A 336 13.23 -23.49 18.84
C HIS A 336 14.10 -22.24 18.72
N LEU A 337 14.22 -21.72 17.51
CA LEU A 337 15.00 -20.55 17.19
C LEU A 337 14.05 -19.43 16.76
N THR A 338 13.88 -18.44 17.64
CA THR A 338 13.20 -17.18 17.30
C THR A 338 14.14 -16.33 16.47
N LEU A 339 13.77 -16.05 15.22
CA LEU A 339 14.55 -15.26 14.27
C LEU A 339 14.20 -13.77 14.41
N PRO A 340 15.15 -12.91 14.83
CA PRO A 340 14.99 -11.46 14.72
C PRO A 340 14.85 -11.03 13.26
N TYR A 341 14.14 -9.93 13.02
CA TYR A 341 13.89 -9.41 11.67
C TYR A 341 15.19 -9.22 10.86
N ASP A 342 16.23 -8.65 11.47
CA ASP A 342 17.51 -8.37 10.82
C ASP A 342 18.28 -9.64 10.41
N ASP A 343 18.01 -10.76 11.09
CA ASP A 343 18.67 -12.04 10.86
C ASP A 343 17.93 -12.92 9.84
N ILE A 344 16.70 -12.56 9.44
CA ILE A 344 15.87 -13.35 8.53
C ILE A 344 16.60 -13.61 7.21
N GLU A 345 17.18 -12.57 6.60
CA GLU A 345 17.87 -12.71 5.31
C GLU A 345 19.11 -13.59 5.43
N THR A 346 19.90 -13.38 6.50
CA THR A 346 21.09 -14.18 6.80
C THR A 346 20.72 -15.65 7.00
N TYR A 347 19.65 -15.93 7.74
CA TYR A 347 19.13 -17.27 7.96
C TYR A 347 18.67 -17.94 6.66
N PHE A 348 17.90 -17.24 5.82
CA PHE A 348 17.43 -17.80 4.55
C PHE A 348 18.56 -18.07 3.54
N ARG A 349 19.68 -17.34 3.61
CA ARG A 349 20.86 -17.63 2.77
C ARG A 349 21.54 -18.94 3.16
N ASN A 350 21.71 -19.20 4.46
CA ASN A 350 22.25 -20.48 4.94
C ASN A 350 21.70 -20.83 6.34
N PRO A 351 20.63 -21.66 6.41
CA PRO A 351 20.04 -22.07 7.69
C PRO A 351 20.98 -22.91 8.56
N ILE A 352 21.84 -23.71 7.93
CA ILE A 352 22.73 -24.67 8.60
C ILE A 352 23.88 -23.92 9.28
N ALA A 353 24.51 -23.00 8.57
CA ALA A 353 25.54 -22.14 9.15
C ALA A 353 24.98 -21.34 10.34
N TYR A 354 23.78 -20.77 10.19
CA TYR A 354 23.12 -20.03 11.26
C TYR A 354 22.84 -20.91 12.49
N ALA A 355 22.36 -22.15 12.30
CA ALA A 355 22.15 -23.10 13.39
C ALA A 355 23.48 -23.52 14.05
N SER A 356 24.53 -23.79 13.25
CA SER A 356 25.84 -24.19 13.76
C SER A 356 26.50 -23.11 14.63
N GLU A 357 26.37 -21.84 14.24
CA GLU A 357 26.90 -20.71 14.99
C GLU A 357 26.21 -20.59 16.36
N ARG A 358 24.89 -20.82 16.41
CA ARG A 358 24.12 -20.87 17.67
C ARG A 358 24.48 -22.07 18.55
N CYS A 359 24.91 -23.18 17.96
CA CYS A 359 25.50 -24.32 18.67
C CYS A 359 26.97 -24.09 19.10
N GLY A 360 27.61 -22.98 18.70
CA GLY A 360 29.03 -22.73 18.98
C GLY A 360 29.98 -23.62 18.17
N MET A 361 29.53 -24.13 17.03
CA MET A 361 30.28 -25.04 16.16
C MET A 361 30.45 -24.43 14.76
N ASN A 362 31.40 -24.98 13.99
CA ASN A 362 31.50 -24.64 12.58
C ASN A 362 30.43 -25.42 11.77
N GLU A 363 30.11 -24.93 10.57
CA GLU A 363 29.15 -25.55 9.68
C GLU A 363 29.51 -27.00 9.30
N PRO A 364 30.77 -27.35 8.94
CA PRO A 364 31.13 -28.73 8.58
C PRO A 364 30.96 -29.75 9.71
N SER A 365 31.35 -29.40 10.94
CA SER A 365 31.23 -30.28 12.10
C SER A 365 29.77 -30.45 12.53
N TYR A 366 28.95 -29.40 12.40
CA TYR A 366 27.52 -29.51 12.63
C TYR A 366 26.84 -30.42 11.61
N LEU A 367 27.26 -30.38 10.34
CA LEU A 367 26.78 -31.32 9.31
C LEU A 367 27.15 -32.77 9.60
N GLN A 368 28.38 -33.04 10.03
CA GLN A 368 28.82 -34.40 10.41
C GLN A 368 28.02 -34.93 11.60
N TRP A 369 27.78 -34.08 12.60
CA TRP A 369 26.91 -34.43 13.72
C TRP A 369 25.46 -34.66 13.28
N LEU A 370 24.93 -33.80 12.40
CA LEU A 370 23.55 -33.91 11.91
C LEU A 370 23.34 -35.24 11.16
N GLU A 371 24.31 -35.66 10.36
CA GLU A 371 24.30 -36.95 9.67
C GLU A 371 24.25 -38.12 10.65
N HIS A 372 25.10 -38.11 11.69
CA HIS A 372 25.06 -39.10 12.78
C HIS A 372 23.75 -39.05 13.58
N TYR A 373 23.23 -37.84 13.83
CA TYR A 373 22.01 -37.64 14.59
C TYR A 373 20.79 -38.21 13.84
N GLU A 374 20.70 -38.00 12.53
CA GLU A 374 19.63 -38.54 11.70
C GLU A 374 19.79 -40.06 11.53
N ASN A 375 20.99 -40.52 11.16
CA ASN A 375 21.31 -41.92 10.88
C ASN A 375 22.59 -42.37 11.61
N PRO A 376 22.48 -42.83 12.87
CA PRO A 376 23.65 -43.24 13.66
C PRO A 376 24.13 -44.63 13.21
N VAL A 377 24.99 -44.67 12.21
CA VAL A 377 25.66 -45.89 11.72
C VAL A 377 27.16 -45.67 11.60
N CYS A 378 27.93 -46.74 11.69
CA CYS A 378 29.38 -46.66 11.57
C CYS A 378 29.80 -46.24 10.15
N GLN A 379 30.50 -45.10 10.06
CA GLN A 379 31.00 -44.53 8.79
C GLN A 379 32.33 -45.14 8.31
N HIS A 380 32.82 -46.21 8.96
CA HIS A 380 34.06 -46.88 8.53
C HIS A 380 33.84 -47.64 7.22
N SER A 381 34.67 -47.35 6.22
CA SER A 381 34.77 -48.11 4.98
C SER A 381 35.98 -49.02 5.02
N ALA A 382 35.74 -50.33 4.86
CA ALA A 382 36.81 -51.31 4.75
C ALA A 382 37.61 -51.09 3.44
N GLU A 383 38.82 -51.67 3.33
CA GLU A 383 39.66 -51.57 2.11
C GLU A 383 38.97 -52.13 0.84
N SER A 384 37.91 -52.94 1.00
CA SER A 384 37.04 -53.45 -0.07
C SER A 384 35.95 -52.47 -0.54
N GLY A 385 35.77 -51.33 0.16
CA GLY A 385 34.72 -50.36 -0.12
C GLY A 385 33.33 -50.70 0.47
N GLU A 386 33.23 -51.78 1.25
CA GLU A 386 31.99 -52.13 1.95
C GLU A 386 31.85 -51.29 3.24
N PRO A 387 30.71 -50.60 3.44
CA PRO A 387 30.44 -49.86 4.67
C PRO A 387 30.15 -50.84 5.82
N CYS A 388 30.59 -50.51 7.03
CA CYS A 388 30.32 -51.33 8.22
C CYS A 388 28.83 -51.36 8.59
N ASP A 389 28.13 -50.22 8.42
CA ASP A 389 26.69 -50.03 8.71
C ASP A 389 26.21 -50.49 10.11
N GLU A 390 27.13 -50.66 11.06
CA GLU A 390 26.80 -51.08 12.42
C GLU A 390 26.10 -49.92 13.16
N PRO A 391 24.91 -50.14 13.77
CA PRO A 391 24.15 -49.09 14.40
C PRO A 391 24.85 -48.56 15.66
N LEU A 392 24.94 -47.24 15.77
CA LEU A 392 25.61 -46.54 16.87
C LEU A 392 24.61 -45.89 17.83
N LEU A 393 25.11 -45.54 19.02
CA LEU A 393 24.36 -44.72 19.97
C LEU A 393 24.30 -43.28 19.45
N ARG A 394 23.08 -42.76 19.31
CA ARG A 394 22.85 -41.37 18.90
C ARG A 394 23.39 -40.40 19.94
N VAL A 395 24.26 -39.49 19.52
CA VAL A 395 24.71 -38.36 20.34
C VAL A 395 23.71 -37.22 20.23
N SER A 396 23.02 -36.90 21.32
CA SER A 396 21.91 -35.93 21.31
C SER A 396 22.35 -34.47 21.29
N GLN A 397 23.56 -34.16 21.77
CA GLN A 397 24.07 -32.79 21.81
C GLN A 397 25.18 -32.61 20.77
N PRO A 398 25.11 -31.54 19.94
CA PRO A 398 26.09 -31.33 18.89
C PRO A 398 27.51 -31.09 19.44
N GLY A 399 27.64 -30.42 20.60
CA GLY A 399 28.94 -30.13 21.21
C GLY A 399 29.68 -31.33 21.80
N ASP A 400 28.99 -32.44 22.04
CA ASP A 400 29.58 -33.67 22.61
C ASP A 400 30.11 -34.61 21.52
N PHE A 401 29.80 -34.34 20.25
CA PHE A 401 30.13 -35.21 19.13
C PHE A 401 31.58 -35.03 18.67
N GLN A 402 32.33 -36.13 18.63
CA GLN A 402 33.70 -36.22 18.16
C GLN A 402 33.78 -37.05 16.87
N PRO A 403 34.05 -36.39 15.73
CA PRO A 403 34.28 -37.09 14.47
C PRO A 403 35.46 -38.07 14.58
N GLY A 404 35.32 -39.27 14.04
CA GLY A 404 36.27 -40.37 14.13
C GLY A 404 36.12 -41.28 15.36
N VAL A 405 35.35 -40.89 16.37
CA VAL A 405 35.13 -41.67 17.61
C VAL A 405 33.66 -42.04 17.74
N ASP A 406 32.77 -41.05 17.72
CA ASP A 406 31.33 -41.25 17.94
C ASP A 406 30.58 -41.71 16.68
N ASP A 407 31.20 -41.56 15.51
CA ASP A 407 30.76 -42.01 14.19
C ASP A 407 31.31 -43.40 13.81
N ARG A 408 31.96 -44.10 14.76
CA ARG A 408 32.54 -45.44 14.57
C ARG A 408 32.11 -46.41 15.65
N CYS A 409 31.97 -47.69 15.29
CA CYS A 409 31.69 -48.76 16.24
C CYS A 409 32.95 -49.15 17.03
N GLU A 410 32.77 -49.89 18.14
CA GLU A 410 33.87 -50.31 19.02
C GLU A 410 35.00 -51.05 18.29
N ASN A 411 34.70 -51.69 17.14
CA ASN A 411 35.69 -52.40 16.32
C ASN A 411 36.52 -51.48 15.41
N HIS A 412 36.07 -50.25 15.17
CA HIS A 412 36.66 -49.30 14.22
C HIS A 412 37.05 -47.95 14.85
N GLN A 413 36.85 -47.80 16.16
CA GLN A 413 37.41 -46.70 16.94
C GLN A 413 38.95 -46.79 17.00
N PRO A 414 39.68 -45.65 16.99
CA PRO A 414 41.14 -45.60 16.96
C PRO A 414 41.84 -46.04 18.25
#